data_AF-A0A3M1BDU7-F1
#
_entry.id   AF-A0A3M1BDU7-F1
#
_cell.length_a   1.000
_cell.length_b   1.000
_cell.length_c   1.000
_cell.angle_alpha   90.00
_cell.angle_beta   90.00
_cell.angle_gamma   90.00
#
_symmetry.space_group_name_H-M   'P 1'
#
loop_
_entity.id
_entity.type
_entity.pdbx_description
1 polymer ?
#
loop_
_entity_poly.entity_id
_entity_poly.type
_entity_poly.pdbx_seq_one_letter_code
_entity_poly.pdbx_strand_id
1 'polypeptide(L)'
;MDGSGEAGLSPMELLLASVAGCSGVDVASILRKKRQPLDGFDVHVRGERAPDHPRVYTHIEVFYELRGEGLDPKAVEQALTLSKTKYCSVSAMLGTTTKMTWRYRILPQDIRGEINIET
;
A
#
# COMPACT_ATOMS: atom_id res chain seq x y z
N MET A 1 -20.15 12.06 -2.89
CA MET A 1 -19.76 10.78 -3.52
C MET A 1 -20.83 10.40 -4.50
N ASP A 2 -20.56 10.54 -5.79
CA ASP A 2 -21.49 10.29 -6.90
C ASP A 2 -21.33 8.89 -7.53
N GLY A 3 -20.39 8.08 -7.03
CA GLY A 3 -20.21 6.69 -7.47
C GLY A 3 -19.45 6.54 -8.80
N SER A 4 -19.46 7.57 -9.65
CA SER A 4 -18.71 7.64 -10.92
C SER A 4 -17.23 8.00 -10.74
N GLY A 5 -16.89 8.66 -9.63
CA GLY A 5 -15.51 9.11 -9.36
C GLY A 5 -15.19 10.50 -9.92
N GLU A 6 -16.19 11.22 -10.47
CA GLU A 6 -15.97 12.55 -11.05
C GLU A 6 -15.85 13.65 -9.98
N ALA A 7 -16.43 13.44 -8.80
CA ALA A 7 -16.35 14.35 -7.65
C ALA A 7 -15.52 13.82 -6.46
N GLY A 8 -14.65 12.84 -6.67
CA GLY A 8 -13.80 12.23 -5.64
C GLY A 8 -13.54 10.75 -5.88
N LEU A 9 -12.97 10.02 -4.91
CA LEU A 9 -12.74 8.58 -5.08
C LEU A 9 -14.07 7.82 -5.23
N SER A 10 -14.16 7.00 -6.27
CA SER A 10 -15.27 6.05 -6.45
C SER A 10 -15.25 5.00 -5.32
N PRO A 11 -16.40 4.34 -5.03
CA PRO A 11 -16.45 3.28 -4.01
C PRO A 11 -15.42 2.17 -4.21
N MET A 12 -15.11 1.83 -5.47
CA MET A 12 -14.13 0.80 -5.79
C MET A 12 -12.70 1.29 -5.57
N GLU A 13 -12.40 2.57 -5.82
CA GLU A 13 -11.10 3.16 -5.50
C GLU A 13 -10.92 3.33 -3.99
N LEU A 14 -11.98 3.70 -3.27
CA LEU A 14 -11.98 3.74 -1.80
C LEU A 14 -11.66 2.39 -1.19
N LEU A 15 -12.12 1.29 -1.80
CA LEU A 15 -11.78 -0.06 -1.36
C LEU A 15 -10.27 -0.32 -1.50
N LEU A 16 -9.65 0.08 -2.62
CA LEU A 16 -8.20 -0.04 -2.80
C LEU A 16 -7.42 0.89 -1.84
N ALA A 17 -7.90 2.12 -1.63
CA ALA A 17 -7.36 3.03 -0.64
C ALA A 17 -7.45 2.45 0.78
N SER A 18 -8.51 1.70 1.08
CA SER A 18 -8.67 1.01 2.37
C SER A 18 -7.65 -0.12 2.54
N VAL A 19 -7.32 -0.85 1.48
CA VAL A 19 -6.21 -1.83 1.49
C VAL A 19 -4.89 -1.12 1.77
N ALA A 20 -4.62 -0.03 1.07
CA ALA A 20 -3.40 0.76 1.23
C ALA A 20 -3.25 1.28 2.66
N GLY A 21 -4.31 1.90 3.20
CA GLY A 21 -4.32 2.46 4.55
C GLY A 21 -4.20 1.39 5.63
N CYS A 22 -4.98 0.30 5.53
CA CYS A 22 -4.96 -0.77 6.53
C CYS A 22 -3.57 -1.43 6.59
N SER A 23 -3.00 -1.79 5.45
CA SER A 23 -1.68 -2.43 5.42
C SER A 23 -0.54 -1.45 5.71
N GLY A 24 -0.63 -0.22 5.22
CA GLY A 24 0.37 0.82 5.45
C GLY A 24 0.54 1.14 6.93
N VAL A 25 -0.56 1.30 7.68
CA VAL A 25 -0.51 1.56 9.12
C VAL A 25 0.21 0.43 9.87
N ASP A 26 -0.07 -0.82 9.52
CA ASP A 26 0.60 -1.97 10.13
C ASP A 26 2.11 -1.96 9.86
N VAL A 27 2.50 -1.82 8.60
CA VAL A 27 3.91 -1.89 8.16
C VAL A 27 4.71 -0.76 8.81
N ALA A 28 4.23 0.48 8.73
CA ALA A 28 4.86 1.63 9.35
C ALA A 28 4.99 1.45 10.87
N SER A 29 3.93 0.95 11.52
CA SER A 29 3.94 0.70 12.97
C SER A 29 4.95 -0.39 13.37
N ILE A 30 5.07 -1.46 12.60
CA ILE A 30 6.01 -2.56 12.87
C ILE A 30 7.46 -2.08 12.66
N LEU A 31 7.74 -1.37 11.57
CA LEU A 31 9.07 -0.83 11.28
C LEU A 31 9.52 0.17 12.35
N ARG A 32 8.61 1.05 12.78
CA ARG A 32 8.86 1.97 13.91
C ARG A 32 9.17 1.21 15.21
N LYS A 33 8.42 0.15 15.53
CA LYS A 33 8.69 -0.71 16.70
C LYS A 33 10.05 -1.41 16.61
N LYS A 34 10.47 -1.80 15.40
CA LYS A 34 11.79 -2.36 15.09
C LYS A 34 12.90 -1.30 15.01
N ARG A 35 12.60 -0.03 15.32
CA ARG A 35 13.53 1.11 15.30
C ARG A 35 14.23 1.27 13.94
N GLN A 36 13.51 0.98 12.87
CA GLN A 36 14.01 1.14 11.51
C GLN A 36 13.96 2.61 11.09
N PRO A 37 14.98 3.13 10.37
CA PRO A 37 15.05 4.51 9.92
C PRO A 37 14.16 4.71 8.69
N LEU A 38 12.85 4.78 8.89
CA LEU A 38 11.86 4.98 7.82
C LEU A 38 11.56 6.47 7.66
N ASP A 39 12.06 7.07 6.58
CA ASP A 39 11.93 8.51 6.30
C ASP A 39 10.81 8.83 5.30
N GLY A 40 10.49 7.87 4.44
CA GLY A 40 9.37 7.99 3.51
C GLY A 40 8.74 6.64 3.23
N PHE A 41 7.41 6.63 3.05
CA PHE A 41 6.68 5.40 2.82
C PHE A 41 5.42 5.65 1.99
N ASP A 42 5.36 5.00 0.83
CA ASP A 42 4.21 5.03 -0.06
C ASP A 42 3.68 3.62 -0.31
N VAL A 43 2.36 3.51 -0.42
CA VAL A 43 1.66 2.26 -0.71
C VAL A 43 0.81 2.47 -1.95
N HIS A 44 1.22 1.85 -3.04
CA HIS A 44 0.50 1.89 -4.32
C HIS A 44 -0.35 0.64 -4.45
N VAL A 45 -1.63 0.80 -4.80
CA VAL A 45 -2.56 -0.32 -4.95
C VAL A 45 -3.23 -0.23 -6.31
N ARG A 46 -3.20 -1.33 -7.06
CA ARG A 46 -3.86 -1.47 -8.35
C ARG A 46 -4.81 -2.67 -8.33
N GLY A 47 -6.02 -2.48 -8.84
CA GLY A 47 -7.01 -3.56 -8.97
C GLY A 47 -7.38 -3.82 -10.42
N GLU A 48 -7.45 -5.09 -10.80
CA GLU A 48 -8.04 -5.56 -12.05
C GLU A 48 -9.47 -6.05 -11.77
N ARG A 49 -10.42 -5.65 -12.63
CA ARG A 49 -11.84 -5.97 -12.44
C ARG A 49 -12.31 -6.97 -13.48
N ALA A 50 -13.27 -7.81 -13.10
CA ALA A 50 -13.95 -8.69 -14.04
C ALA A 50 -14.63 -7.88 -15.18
N PRO A 51 -14.68 -8.41 -16.41
CA PRO A 51 -15.28 -7.72 -17.55
C PRO A 51 -16.80 -7.55 -17.39
N ASP A 52 -17.45 -8.56 -16.80
CA ASP A 52 -18.90 -8.64 -16.67
C ASP A 52 -19.39 -8.40 -15.24
N HIS A 53 -20.69 -8.12 -15.11
CA HIS A 53 -21.31 -7.94 -13.80
C HIS A 53 -21.44 -9.28 -13.04
N PRO A 54 -21.18 -9.28 -11.72
CA PRO A 54 -20.64 -8.18 -10.92
C PRO A 54 -19.14 -7.95 -11.19
N ARG A 55 -18.76 -6.70 -11.51
CA ARG A 55 -17.38 -6.30 -11.84
C ARG A 55 -16.49 -6.19 -10.58
N VAL A 56 -16.32 -7.32 -9.89
CA VAL A 56 -15.47 -7.46 -8.70
C VAL A 56 -13.99 -7.38 -9.07
N TYR A 57 -13.13 -7.14 -8.07
CA TYR A 57 -11.69 -7.29 -8.27
C TYR A 57 -11.34 -8.77 -8.43
N THR A 58 -10.65 -9.12 -9.51
CA THR A 58 -10.09 -10.45 -9.78
C THR A 58 -8.61 -10.53 -9.38
N HIS A 59 -7.92 -9.39 -9.47
CA HIS A 59 -6.55 -9.23 -9.01
C HIS A 59 -6.38 -7.90 -8.28
N ILE A 60 -5.62 -7.93 -7.18
CA ILE A 60 -5.12 -6.72 -6.51
C ILE A 60 -3.61 -6.85 -6.36
N GLU A 61 -2.89 -5.88 -6.92
CA GLU A 61 -1.47 -5.71 -6.69
C GLU A 61 -1.24 -4.60 -5.68
N VAL A 62 -0.40 -4.86 -4.68
CA VAL A 62 0.05 -3.86 -3.74
C VAL A 62 1.56 -3.73 -3.82
N PHE A 63 2.03 -2.49 -3.92
CA PHE A 63 3.42 -2.17 -4.08
C PHE A 63 3.86 -1.14 -3.03
N TYR A 64 4.89 -1.50 -2.28
CA TYR A 64 5.44 -0.67 -1.23
C TYR A 64 6.73 0.01 -1.68
N GLU A 65 6.82 1.31 -1.43
CA GLU A 65 8.03 2.09 -1.63
C GLU A 65 8.47 2.65 -0.29
N LEU A 66 9.63 2.20 0.17
CA LEU A 66 10.20 2.63 1.43
C LEU A 66 11.46 3.44 1.16
N ARG A 67 11.62 4.56 1.85
CA ARG A 67 12.80 5.43 1.83
C ARG A 67 13.39 5.46 3.23
N GLY A 68 14.68 5.21 3.36
CA GLY A 68 15.35 5.11 4.66
C GLY A 68 16.81 4.71 4.54
N GLU A 69 17.73 5.55 5.02
CA GLU A 69 19.15 5.18 5.03
C GLU A 69 19.40 4.13 6.12
N GLY A 70 19.91 2.96 5.73
CA GLY A 70 20.13 1.85 6.67
C GLY A 70 18.87 1.06 7.03
N LEU A 71 17.80 1.15 6.22
CA LEU A 71 16.66 0.21 6.33
C LEU A 71 17.14 -1.23 6.11
N ASP A 72 16.87 -2.10 7.09
CA ASP A 72 17.15 -3.52 6.97
C ASP A 72 16.08 -4.21 6.10
N PRO A 73 16.44 -4.77 4.93
CA PRO A 73 15.49 -5.49 4.07
C PRO A 73 14.76 -6.62 4.80
N LYS A 74 15.42 -7.31 5.74
CA LYS A 74 14.79 -8.40 6.51
C LYS A 74 13.71 -7.85 7.44
N ALA A 75 13.93 -6.69 8.05
CA ALA A 75 12.93 -6.04 8.90
C ALA A 75 11.71 -5.62 8.07
N VAL A 76 11.93 -5.13 6.84
CA VAL A 76 10.86 -4.81 5.88
C VAL A 76 10.08 -6.06 5.49
N GLU A 77 10.73 -7.13 5.06
CA GLU A 77 10.08 -8.39 4.69
C GLU A 77 9.23 -8.96 5.83
N GLN A 78 9.75 -8.91 7.05
CA GLN A 78 9.01 -9.34 8.24
C GLN A 78 7.79 -8.47 8.50
N ALA A 79 7.91 -7.14 8.37
CA ALA A 79 6.79 -6.21 8.55
C ALA A 79 5.68 -6.47 7.53
N LEU A 80 6.05 -6.62 6.26
CA LEU A 80 5.12 -6.95 5.17
C LEU A 80 4.43 -8.30 5.40
N THR A 81 5.20 -9.32 5.79
CA THR A 81 4.67 -10.67 6.08
C THR A 81 3.66 -10.63 7.23
N LEU A 82 3.97 -9.90 8.30
CA LEU A 82 3.08 -9.75 9.45
C LEU A 82 1.81 -8.98 9.12
N SER A 83 1.90 -7.89 8.35
CA SER A 83 0.70 -7.17 7.90
C SER A 83 -0.20 -8.08 7.05
N LYS A 84 0.37 -8.80 6.08
CA LYS A 84 -0.37 -9.71 5.19
C LYS A 84 -1.04 -10.88 5.93
N THR A 85 -0.34 -11.51 6.87
CA THR A 85 -0.78 -12.80 7.44
C THR A 85 -1.51 -12.67 8.77
N LYS A 86 -1.36 -11.54 9.48
CA LYS A 86 -1.84 -11.44 10.87
C LYS A 86 -2.69 -10.20 11.16
N TYR A 87 -2.40 -9.04 10.57
CA TYR A 87 -2.96 -7.78 11.05
C TYR A 87 -3.95 -7.11 10.09
N CYS A 88 -3.68 -7.10 8.77
CA CYS A 88 -4.47 -6.33 7.82
C CYS A 88 -5.84 -6.98 7.56
N SER A 89 -6.87 -6.59 8.31
CA SER A 89 -8.21 -7.18 8.21
C SER A 89 -8.84 -6.98 6.83
N VAL A 90 -8.60 -5.83 6.19
CA VAL A 90 -9.10 -5.54 4.84
C VAL A 90 -8.52 -6.52 3.82
N SER A 91 -7.19 -6.74 3.85
CA SER A 91 -6.52 -7.69 2.96
C SER A 91 -6.92 -9.13 3.26
N ALA A 92 -7.12 -9.48 4.53
CA ALA A 92 -7.60 -10.80 4.92
C ALA A 92 -9.00 -11.08 4.34
N MET A 93 -9.92 -10.11 4.41
CA MET A 93 -11.25 -10.25 3.83
C MET A 93 -11.20 -10.36 2.31
N LEU A 94 -10.51 -9.44 1.63
CA LEU A 94 -10.44 -9.43 0.17
C LEU A 94 -9.69 -10.64 -0.39
N GLY A 95 -8.62 -11.08 0.27
CA GLY A 95 -7.82 -12.23 -0.13
C GLY A 95 -8.59 -13.56 -0.18
N THR A 96 -9.79 -13.64 0.40
CA THR A 96 -10.68 -14.80 0.24
C THR A 96 -11.38 -14.87 -1.11
N THR A 97 -11.48 -13.74 -1.83
CA THR A 97 -12.26 -13.60 -3.07
C THR A 97 -11.43 -13.12 -4.26
N THR A 98 -10.30 -12.45 -4.03
CA THR A 98 -9.41 -11.94 -5.08
C THR A 98 -7.98 -12.45 -4.89
N LYS A 99 -7.27 -12.68 -5.99
CA LYS A 99 -5.83 -12.95 -5.93
C LYS A 99 -5.11 -11.66 -5.53
N MET A 100 -4.28 -11.72 -4.48
CA MET A 100 -3.47 -10.59 -4.03
C MET A 100 -1.98 -10.85 -4.20
N THR A 101 -1.26 -9.92 -4.84
CA THR A 101 0.21 -9.93 -4.96
C THR A 101 0.81 -8.72 -4.26
N TRP A 102 2.01 -8.90 -3.73
CA TRP A 102 2.71 -7.88 -2.95
C TRP A 102 4.14 -7.79 -3.42
N ARG A 103 4.62 -6.57 -3.66
CA ARG A 103 6.01 -6.29 -4.03
C ARG A 103 6.49 -5.08 -3.24
N TYR A 104 7.79 -4.96 -3.03
CA TYR A 104 8.36 -3.80 -2.39
C TYR A 104 9.68 -3.39 -3.05
N ARG A 105 10.05 -2.13 -2.86
CA ARG A 105 11.41 -1.64 -3.10
C ARG A 105 11.83 -0.71 -1.98
N ILE A 106 13.14 -0.71 -1.71
CA ILE A 106 13.77 0.27 -0.83
C ILE A 106 14.53 1.23 -1.73
N LEU A 107 14.23 2.51 -1.60
CA LEU A 107 14.86 3.60 -2.32
C LEU A 107 15.91 4.28 -1.43
N PRO A 108 16.98 4.84 -2.01
CA PRO A 108 17.87 5.75 -1.30
C PRO A 108 17.10 6.94 -0.72
N GLN A 109 17.68 7.64 0.26
CA GLN A 109 17.14 8.91 0.76
C GLN A 109 16.97 9.90 -0.40
N ASP A 110 15.78 10.48 -0.53
CA ASP A 110 15.53 11.57 -1.48
C ASP A 110 16.08 12.87 -0.88
N ILE A 111 17.15 13.43 -1.45
CA ILE A 111 17.66 14.77 -1.13
C ILE A 111 16.80 15.83 -1.83
N ARG A 112 15.47 15.69 -1.81
CA ARG A 112 14.52 16.61 -2.46
C ARG A 112 13.79 17.44 -1.42
N GLY A 113 14.58 18.23 -0.69
CA GLY A 113 14.12 19.35 0.11
C GLY A 113 14.10 20.69 -0.63
N GLU A 114 14.62 20.80 -1.86
CA GLU A 114 14.67 22.05 -2.61
C GLU A 114 14.39 21.82 -4.10
N ILE A 115 13.12 21.92 -4.51
CA ILE A 115 12.81 22.41 -5.85
C ILE A 115 11.76 23.49 -5.66
N ASN A 116 12.24 24.74 -5.71
CA ASN A 116 11.42 25.93 -5.87
C ASN A 116 10.43 25.68 -7.02
N ILE A 117 9.14 25.72 -6.70
CA ILE A 117 8.10 25.90 -7.71
C ILE A 117 7.90 27.43 -7.80
N GLU A 118 8.86 28.11 -8.42
CA GLU A 118 8.57 29.36 -9.12
C GLU A 118 8.09 28.98 -10.51
N THR A 119 6.79 29.12 -10.75
CA THR A 119 6.17 29.72 -11.95
C THR A 119 4.69 29.93 -11.65
#